data_AF-A0A1E4I5S9-F1
#
_entry.id   AF-A0A1E4I5S9-F1
#
_cell.length_a   1.000
_cell.length_b   1.000
_cell.length_c   1.000
_cell.angle_alpha   90.00
_cell.angle_beta   90.00
_cell.angle_gamma   90.00
#
_symmetry.space_group_name_H-M   'P 1'
#
loop_
_entity.id
_entity.type
_entity.pdbx_description
1 polymer ?
#
loop_
_entity_poly.entity_id
_entity_poly.type
_entity_poly.pdbx_seq_one_letter_code
_entity_poly.pdbx_strand_id
1 'polypeptide(L)' 'MQALAGHPGAGLRRVPDLAIRAMGLVDPTARALWKMRYLFAEPFVVDSTKITRRLGLTATVYDRGLELTLAATPAPAR' A
#
# COMPACT_ATOMS: atom_id res chain seq x y z
N MET A 1 -7.49 -6.50 -7.03
CA MET A 1 -6.08 -6.71 -6.63
C MET A 1 -5.69 -8.19 -6.47
N GLN A 2 -6.18 -8.95 -5.46
CA GLN A 2 -5.76 -10.36 -5.25
C GLN A 2 -6.06 -11.29 -6.44
N ALA A 3 -7.22 -11.10 -7.07
CA ALA A 3 -7.59 -11.83 -8.28
C ALA A 3 -6.66 -11.51 -9.47
N LEU A 4 -6.26 -10.24 -9.64
CA LEU A 4 -5.29 -9.82 -10.67
C LEU A 4 -3.90 -10.43 -10.44
N ALA A 5 -3.53 -10.70 -9.19
CA ALA A 5 -2.27 -11.34 -8.83
C ALA A 5 -2.34 -12.89 -8.84
N GLY A 6 -3.47 -13.51 -9.22
CA GLY A 6 -3.61 -14.97 -9.25
C GLY A 6 -3.69 -15.66 -7.88
N HIS A 7 -3.98 -14.92 -6.80
CA HIS A 7 -4.08 -15.46 -5.43
C HIS A 7 -5.48 -15.25 -4.84
N PRO A 8 -6.54 -15.87 -5.39
CA PRO A 8 -7.89 -15.73 -4.85
C PRO A 8 -7.95 -16.37 -3.46
N GLY A 9 -8.03 -15.55 -2.40
CA GLY A 9 -8.22 -16.02 -1.03
C GLY A 9 -6.98 -15.96 -0.13
N ALA A 10 -6.02 -15.08 -0.41
CA ALA A 10 -4.93 -14.83 0.53
C ALA A 10 -5.52 -14.37 1.89
N GLY A 11 -5.31 -15.17 2.93
CA GLY A 11 -5.86 -14.92 4.26
C GLY A 11 -5.29 -13.64 4.86
N LEU A 12 -6.14 -12.63 5.06
CA LEU A 12 -5.75 -11.39 5.71
C LEU A 12 -6.07 -11.45 7.20
N ARG A 13 -5.08 -11.19 8.05
CA ARG A 13 -5.26 -11.09 9.50
C ARG A 13 -5.00 -9.65 9.94
N ARG A 14 -5.81 -9.17 10.88
CA ARG A 14 -5.57 -7.88 11.54
C ARG A 14 -4.62 -8.08 12.72
N VAL A 15 -3.63 -7.21 12.80
CA VAL A 15 -2.70 -7.16 13.94
C VAL A 15 -3.11 -5.97 14.81
N PRO A 16 -3.31 -6.16 16.13
CA PRO A 16 -3.60 -5.06 17.04
C PRO A 16 -2.43 -4.08 17.18
N ASP A 17 -2.74 -2.80 17.35
CA ASP A 17 -1.75 -1.71 17.50
C ASP A 17 -0.78 -1.94 18.66
N LEU A 18 -1.28 -2.43 19.80
CA LEU A 18 -0.43 -2.76 20.95
C LEU A 18 0.60 -3.84 20.62
N ALA A 19 0.24 -4.82 19.78
CA ALA A 19 1.16 -5.87 19.36
C ALA A 19 2.28 -5.31 18.47
N ILE A 20 1.96 -4.42 17.52
CA ILE A 20 2.97 -3.75 16.68
C ILE A 20 3.89 -2.87 17.53
N ARG A 21 3.33 -2.12 18.47
CA ARG A 21 4.10 -1.28 19.39
C ARG A 21 5.07 -2.10 20.24
N ALA A 22 4.63 -3.23 20.78
CA ALA A 22 5.48 -4.14 21.56
C ALA A 22 6.60 -4.75 20.72
N MET A 23 6.31 -5.18 19.48
CA MET A 23 7.34 -5.70 18.56
C MET A 23 8.43 -4.68 18.26
N GLY A 24 8.11 -3.39 18.23
CA GLY A 24 9.09 -2.31 18.03
C GLY A 24 10.15 -2.17 19.13
N LEU A 25 10.02 -2.88 20.27
CA LEU A 25 11.06 -2.93 21.29
C LEU A 25 12.24 -3.82 20.88
N VAL A 26 11.98 -4.85 20.07
CA VAL A 26 12.98 -5.87 19.68
C VAL A 26 13.34 -5.82 18.20
N ASP A 27 12.44 -5.33 17.35
CA ASP A 27 12.64 -5.27 15.90
C ASP A 27 12.63 -3.81 15.39
N PRO A 28 13.74 -3.32 14.78
CA PRO A 28 13.82 -1.97 14.25
C PRO A 28 12.80 -1.66 13.15
N THR A 29 12.41 -2.65 12.35
CA THR A 29 11.44 -2.52 11.26
C THR A 29 10.03 -2.31 11.81
N ALA A 30 9.62 -3.12 12.79
CA ALA A 30 8.36 -2.98 13.51
C ALA A 30 8.27 -1.62 14.21
N ARG A 31 9.39 -1.14 14.77
CA ARG A 31 9.47 0.21 15.35
C ARG A 31 9.26 1.31 14.31
N ALA A 32 9.83 1.16 13.12
CA ALA A 32 9.63 2.10 12.01
C ALA A 32 8.17 2.09 11.53
N LEU A 33 7.57 0.91 11.38
CA LEU A 33 6.15 0.75 11.03
C LEU A 33 5.23 1.42 12.06
N TRP A 34 5.51 1.27 13.35
CA TRP A 34 4.76 1.95 14.40
C TRP A 34 4.85 3.48 14.28
N LYS A 35 6.04 4.03 14.01
CA LYS A 35 6.21 5.48 13.81
C LYS A 35 5.47 5.99 12.57
N MET A 36 5.38 5.18 11.52
CA MET A 36 4.69 5.50 10.27
C MET A 36 3.20 5.12 10.26
N ARG A 37 2.64 4.73 11.41
CA ARG A 37 1.22 4.34 11.55
C ARG A 37 0.26 5.40 11.01
N TYR A 38 0.62 6.68 11.12
CA TYR A 38 -0.18 7.80 10.63
C TYR A 38 -0.50 7.71 9.13
N LEU A 39 0.35 7.05 8.32
CA LEU A 39 0.09 6.82 6.90
C LEU A 39 -1.09 5.89 6.63
N PHE A 40 -1.54 5.14 7.65
CA PHE A 40 -2.63 4.16 7.56
C PHE A 40 -3.80 4.51 8.48
N ALA A 41 -3.73 5.62 9.21
CA ALA A 41 -4.77 6.00 10.17
C ALA A 41 -6.01 6.56 9.46
N GLU A 42 -5.79 7.36 8.41
CA GLU A 42 -6.84 8.00 7.64
C GLU A 42 -6.54 7.92 6.14
N PRO A 43 -7.58 7.97 5.28
CA PRO A 43 -7.38 8.02 3.84
C PRO A 43 -6.61 9.29 3.43
N PHE A 44 -5.49 9.12 2.75
CA PHE A 44 -4.77 10.24 2.15
C PHE A 44 -5.42 10.64 0.82
N VAL A 45 -6.32 11.64 0.87
CA VAL A 45 -7.02 12.15 -0.32
C VAL A 45 -6.31 13.40 -0.84
N VAL A 46 -5.88 13.36 -2.11
CA VAL A 46 -5.18 14.48 -2.77
C VAL A 46 -6.16 15.24 -3.66
N ASP A 47 -6.31 16.55 -3.41
CA ASP A 47 -6.98 17.44 -4.35
C ASP A 47 -6.13 17.60 -5.62
N SER A 48 -6.59 16.96 -6.69
CA SER A 48 -5.89 16.93 -7.97
C SER A 48 -6.22 18.13 -8.86
N THR A 49 -7.07 19.07 -8.43
CA THR A 49 -7.52 20.21 -9.24
C THR A 49 -6.36 21.03 -9.79
N LYS A 50 -5.32 21.28 -8.98
CA LYS A 50 -4.13 22.03 -9.41
C LYS A 50 -3.34 21.28 -10.49
N ILE A 51 -3.17 19.97 -10.33
CA ILE A 51 -2.44 19.10 -11.28
C ILE A 51 -3.19 19.06 -12.60
N THR A 52 -4.50 18.80 -12.56
CA THR A 52 -5.33 18.74 -13.76
C THR A 52 -5.35 20.09 -14.48
N ARG A 53 -5.51 21.21 -13.77
CA ARG A 53 -5.55 22.54 -14.40
C ARG A 53 -4.21 23.02 -14.95
N ARG A 54 -3.10 22.73 -14.27
CA ARG A 54 -1.77 23.27 -14.64
C ARG A 54 -0.98 22.35 -15.57
N LEU A 55 -1.17 21.05 -15.44
CA LEU A 55 -0.40 20.04 -16.17
C LEU A 55 -1.26 19.25 -17.17
N GLY A 56 -2.59 19.35 -17.11
CA GLY A 56 -3.49 18.57 -17.98
C GLY A 56 -3.50 17.08 -17.66
N LEU A 57 -2.93 16.67 -16.51
CA LEU A 57 -2.79 15.27 -16.12
C LEU A 57 -3.96 14.81 -15.24
N THR A 58 -4.33 13.54 -15.39
CA THR A 58 -5.32 12.85 -14.56
C THR A 58 -4.68 11.63 -13.91
N ALA A 59 -5.14 11.29 -12.71
CA ALA A 59 -4.67 10.09 -12.02
C ALA A 59 -5.00 8.83 -12.83
N THR A 60 -4.01 7.96 -13.02
CA THR A 60 -4.24 6.62 -13.57
C THR A 60 -5.15 5.83 -12.64
N VAL A 61 -6.18 5.18 -13.19
CA VAL A 61 -7.08 4.33 -12.40
C VAL A 61 -6.31 3.15 -11.78
N TYR A 62 -6.69 2.78 -10.56
CA TYR A 62 -5.96 1.78 -9.77
C TYR A 62 -5.81 0.45 -10.50
N ASP A 63 -6.86 -0.06 -11.17
CA ASP A 63 -6.80 -1.35 -11.87
C ASP A 63 -5.71 -1.34 -12.95
N ARG A 64 -5.63 -0.25 -13.73
CA ARG A 64 -4.58 -0.10 -14.75
C ARG A 64 -3.19 -0.01 -14.15
N GLY A 65 -3.04 0.71 -13.03
CA GLY A 65 -1.76 0.80 -12.33
C GLY A 65 -1.29 -0.55 -11.78
N LEU A 66 -2.22 -1.36 -11.27
CA LEU A 66 -1.95 -2.70 -10.76
C LEU A 66 -1.50 -3.64 -11.88
N GLU A 67 -2.20 -3.66 -13.01
CA GLU A 67 -1.82 -4.44 -14.19
C GLU A 67 -0.40 -4.13 -14.64
N LEU A 68 -0.06 -2.84 -14.77
CA LEU A 68 1.27 -2.41 -15.22
C LEU A 68 2.37 -2.79 -14.22
N THR A 69 2.08 -2.69 -12.92
CA THR A 69 3.05 -3.03 -11.87
C THR A 69 3.32 -4.53 -11.82
N LEU A 70 2.28 -5.35 -11.94
CA LEU A 70 2.39 -6.81 -11.99
C LEU A 70 3.11 -7.27 -13.26
N ALA A 71 2.89 -6.61 -14.40
CA ALA A 71 3.62 -6.90 -15.63
C ALA A 71 5.13 -6.54 -15.53
N ALA A 72 5.47 -5.48 -14.79
CA ALA A 72 6.85 -5.02 -14.62
C ALA A 72 7.65 -5.81 -13.56
N THR A 73 6.96 -6.50 -12.63
CA THR A 73 7.60 -7.24 -11.54
C THR A 73 7.53 -8.74 -11.84
N PRO A 74 8.64 -9.40 -12.23
CA PRO A 74 8.63 -10.85 -12.38
C PRO A 74 8.33 -11.52 -11.03
N ALA A 75 7.62 -12.65 -11.06
CA ALA A 75 7.30 -13.40 -9.85
C ALA A 75 8.59 -13.76 -9.09
N PRO A 76 8.63 -13.62 -7.75
CA PRO A 76 9.81 -13.98 -6.99
C PRO A 76 10.16 -15.45 -7.23
N ALA A 77 11.43 -15.72 -7.57
CA ALA A 77 11.95 -17.07 -7.68
C ALA A 77 11.75 -17.77 -6.32
N ARG A 78 11.02 -18.89 -6.33
CA ARG A 78 10.74 -19.71 -5.14
C ARG A 78 12.00 -20.39 -4.62
#